data_AF-A0A1G8Y460-F1
#
_entry.id   AF-A0A1G8Y460-F1
#
_cell.length_a   1.000
_cell.length_b   1.000
_cell.length_c   1.000
_cell.angle_alpha   90.00
_cell.angle_beta   90.00
_cell.angle_gamma   90.00
#
_symmetry.space_group_name_H-M   'P 1'
#
loop_
_entity.id
_entity.type
_entity.pdbx_description
1 polymer ?
#
loop_
_entity_poly.entity_id
_entity_poly.type
_entity_poly.pdbx_seq_one_letter_code
_entity_poly.pdbx_strand_id
1 'polypeptide(L)'
;MIGNCALYDIETDLKLSHIIPKFAFDYLKKTGGKYLRTFENPDQRVQDGPKEYLLSERAEQDFSKRERWFSNHVFLPYLKEGKTSFYYDENFGYFTVSVLWRVLLDQTNHHSVKAEPRLDFLNDVKEEWKLFLRDSKFPYNFNDLNIFLTDRVSSHNTNGINVDLYMSRTIDATIIHNEDYSTVAVYVKFLRFMIWSVVKGNPNDCEDIKIKFTSGNLKTPQNLRDDFFGGFLLNRIQEIDNKPKANKIQQQKIMNEVIKGEQDFWLTDAGKAMVSDYKNSKASH
;
A
#
# COMPACT_ATOMS: atom_id res chain seq x y z
N MET A 1 26.48 -1.03 -4.09
CA MET A 1 26.79 -2.10 -3.13
C MET A 1 26.84 -3.38 -3.93
N ILE A 2 27.95 -4.11 -3.92
CA ILE A 2 28.03 -5.39 -4.63
C ILE A 2 27.22 -6.43 -3.85
N GLY A 3 26.37 -7.17 -4.56
CA GLY A 3 25.57 -8.26 -4.01
C GLY A 3 24.80 -8.99 -5.10
N ASN A 4 24.05 -10.01 -4.71
CA ASN A 4 23.23 -10.78 -5.65
C ASN A 4 21.87 -10.10 -5.89
N CYS A 5 21.53 -9.83 -7.15
CA CYS A 5 20.24 -9.25 -7.51
C CYS A 5 19.12 -10.24 -7.23
N ALA A 6 18.17 -9.85 -6.37
CA ALA A 6 17.09 -10.73 -5.94
C ALA A 6 16.19 -11.25 -7.08
N LEU A 7 16.07 -10.51 -8.19
CA LEU A 7 15.21 -10.91 -9.32
C LEU A 7 15.94 -11.79 -10.33
N TYR A 8 17.19 -11.45 -10.66
CA TYR A 8 17.94 -12.07 -11.76
C TYR A 8 18.97 -13.09 -11.29
N ASP A 9 19.21 -13.22 -9.99
CA ASP A 9 20.20 -14.12 -9.39
C ASP A 9 21.63 -13.92 -9.96
N ILE A 10 22.00 -12.65 -10.23
CA ILE A 10 23.33 -12.24 -10.73
C ILE A 10 24.04 -11.33 -9.72
N GLU A 11 25.35 -11.53 -9.54
CA GLU A 11 26.19 -10.61 -8.76
C GLU A 11 26.42 -9.31 -9.54
N THR A 12 26.08 -8.17 -8.94
CA THR A 12 26.15 -6.85 -9.58
C THR A 12 26.11 -5.74 -8.54
N ASP A 13 26.32 -4.50 -8.98
CA ASP A 13 25.96 -3.32 -8.19
C ASP A 13 24.45 -3.24 -7.98
N LEU A 14 24.02 -3.52 -6.75
CA LEU A 14 22.65 -3.35 -6.32
C LEU A 14 22.31 -1.87 -6.17
N LYS A 15 21.11 -1.51 -6.64
CA LYS A 15 20.51 -0.18 -6.51
C LYS A 15 19.68 -0.10 -5.24
N LEU A 16 19.51 1.11 -4.73
CA LEU A 16 18.65 1.39 -3.58
C LEU A 16 17.18 1.39 -4.00
N SER A 17 16.60 0.20 -4.04
CA SER A 17 15.25 -0.12 -4.49
C SER A 17 14.20 0.37 -3.48
N HIS A 18 13.11 0.97 -3.95
CA HIS A 18 11.97 1.25 -3.08
C HIS A 18 11.07 0.02 -2.98
N ILE A 19 10.63 -0.32 -1.78
CA ILE A 19 9.67 -1.43 -1.58
C ILE A 19 8.28 -1.04 -2.09
N ILE A 20 7.84 0.17 -1.74
CA ILE A 20 6.60 0.79 -2.25
C ILE A 20 6.99 1.86 -3.29
N PRO A 21 6.30 1.97 -4.44
CA PRO A 21 6.72 2.86 -5.53
C PRO A 21 6.92 4.32 -5.09
N LYS A 22 8.01 4.93 -5.56
CA LYS A 22 8.40 6.30 -5.20
C LYS A 22 7.30 7.33 -5.49
N PHE A 23 6.53 7.15 -6.57
CA PHE A 23 5.46 8.08 -6.93
C PHE A 23 4.39 8.18 -5.85
N ALA A 24 4.17 7.14 -5.05
CA ALA A 24 3.19 7.16 -3.96
C ALA A 24 3.61 8.12 -2.85
N PHE A 25 4.88 8.04 -2.41
CA PHE A 25 5.45 8.98 -1.43
C PHE A 25 5.51 10.40 -1.97
N ASP A 26 5.90 10.57 -3.23
CA ASP A 26 5.96 11.90 -3.86
C ASP A 26 4.55 12.52 -3.97
N TYR A 27 3.52 11.73 -4.26
CA TYR A 27 2.13 12.18 -4.24
C TYR A 27 1.65 12.50 -2.83
N LEU A 28 1.90 11.62 -1.85
CA LEU A 28 1.57 11.83 -0.44
C LEU A 28 2.14 13.16 0.06
N LYS A 29 3.42 13.43 -0.23
CA LYS A 29 4.12 14.69 0.11
C LYS A 29 3.49 15.89 -0.57
N LYS A 30 3.14 15.76 -1.85
CA LYS A 30 2.55 16.86 -2.64
C LYS A 30 1.16 17.24 -2.14
N THR A 31 0.35 16.27 -1.73
CA THR A 31 -1.05 16.48 -1.35
C THR A 31 -1.30 16.51 0.17
N GLY A 32 -0.23 16.36 0.96
CA GLY A 32 -0.26 16.42 2.43
C GLY A 32 -0.09 17.81 3.04
N GLY A 33 0.22 18.83 2.23
CA GLY A 33 0.75 20.11 2.71
C GLY A 33 2.18 19.97 3.29
N LYS A 34 2.78 21.08 3.74
CA LYS A 34 4.06 21.01 4.48
C LYS A 34 3.91 20.33 5.85
N TYR A 35 2.67 20.25 6.35
CA TYR A 35 2.30 20.09 7.76
C TYR A 35 2.14 18.63 8.21
N LEU A 36 1.55 17.76 7.37
CA LEU A 36 1.35 16.33 7.69
C LEU A 36 2.63 15.49 7.55
N ARG A 37 3.72 16.09 7.04
CA ARG A 37 5.08 15.50 7.05
C ARG A 37 5.56 15.14 8.47
N THR A 38 4.97 15.77 9.48
CA THR A 38 5.38 15.68 10.89
C THR A 38 4.37 14.89 11.75
N PHE A 39 3.12 14.76 11.29
CA PHE A 39 2.02 14.18 12.08
C PHE A 39 1.91 12.66 11.93
N GLU A 40 2.13 12.13 10.71
CA GLU A 40 2.08 10.67 10.48
C GLU A 40 3.24 9.92 11.17
N ASN A 41 4.36 10.59 11.44
CA ASN A 41 5.53 10.02 12.11
C ASN A 41 6.36 11.10 12.83
N PRO A 42 6.10 11.37 14.13
CA PRO A 42 6.86 12.35 14.91
C PRO A 42 8.35 12.02 15.02
N ASP A 43 8.69 10.72 15.03
CA ASP A 43 10.03 10.22 15.36
C ASP A 43 10.69 9.35 14.27
N GLN A 44 10.07 9.12 13.10
CA GLN A 44 10.65 8.29 12.04
C GLN A 44 10.82 9.01 10.69
N ARG A 45 12.01 8.83 10.09
CA ARG A 45 12.39 9.27 8.74
C ARG A 45 11.65 8.48 7.65
N VAL A 46 10.32 8.56 7.57
CA VAL A 46 9.54 8.04 6.43
C VAL A 46 9.38 9.14 5.36
N GLN A 47 10.49 9.83 5.02
CA GLN A 47 10.43 10.88 3.99
C GLN A 47 10.41 10.32 2.56
N ASP A 48 10.85 9.07 2.40
CA ASP A 48 11.16 8.49 1.09
C ASP A 48 10.81 6.98 1.00
N GLY A 49 10.12 6.44 2.02
CA GLY A 49 9.76 5.02 2.13
C GLY A 49 10.90 4.08 2.53
N PRO A 50 10.60 2.82 2.90
CA PRO A 50 11.61 1.80 3.10
C PRO A 50 12.32 1.50 1.77
N LYS A 51 13.66 1.42 1.84
CA LYS A 51 14.51 1.12 0.69
C LYS A 51 15.61 0.16 1.08
N GLU A 52 15.95 -0.72 0.15
CA GLU A 52 16.98 -1.73 0.34
C GLU A 52 17.86 -1.84 -0.90
N TYR A 53 19.12 -2.24 -0.71
CA TYR A 53 19.97 -2.63 -1.83
C TYR A 53 19.54 -4.03 -2.29
N LEU A 54 18.65 -4.09 -3.29
CA LEU A 54 17.93 -5.33 -3.65
C LEU A 54 18.09 -5.74 -5.12
N LEU A 55 17.99 -4.78 -6.03
CA LEU A 55 17.85 -5.04 -7.46
C LEU A 55 19.03 -4.53 -8.27
N SER A 56 19.31 -5.22 -9.37
CA SER A 56 20.20 -4.73 -10.43
C SER A 56 19.56 -3.55 -11.16
N GLU A 57 20.36 -2.80 -11.90
CA GLU A 57 19.85 -1.72 -12.75
C GLU A 57 18.80 -2.21 -13.77
N ARG A 58 19.00 -3.41 -14.32
CA ARG A 58 18.04 -4.02 -15.25
C ARG A 58 16.68 -4.25 -14.60
N ALA A 59 16.67 -4.84 -13.40
CA ALA A 59 15.44 -5.10 -12.67
C ALA A 59 14.72 -3.79 -12.28
N GLU A 60 15.47 -2.76 -11.88
CA GLU A 60 14.90 -1.42 -11.62
C GLU A 60 14.23 -0.83 -12.86
N GLN A 61 14.85 -0.94 -14.03
CA GLN A 61 14.28 -0.45 -15.29
C GLN A 61 12.99 -1.21 -15.66
N ASP A 62 12.99 -2.54 -15.49
CA ASP A 62 11.83 -3.37 -15.76
C ASP A 62 10.64 -2.99 -14.88
N PHE A 63 10.87 -2.78 -13.59
CA PHE A 63 9.84 -2.38 -12.64
C PHE A 63 9.39 -0.93 -12.89
N SER A 64 10.33 -0.01 -13.10
CA SER A 64 10.04 1.41 -13.36
C SER A 64 9.14 1.62 -14.59
N LYS A 65 9.29 0.79 -15.63
CA LYS A 65 8.39 0.83 -16.80
C LYS A 65 6.93 0.57 -16.41
N ARG A 66 6.66 -0.43 -15.58
CA ARG A 66 5.31 -0.83 -15.17
C ARG A 66 4.76 0.07 -14.07
N GLU A 67 5.60 0.58 -13.19
CA GLU A 67 5.25 1.64 -12.25
C GLU A 67 4.81 2.92 -12.97
N ARG A 68 5.55 3.36 -14.01
CA ARG A 68 5.16 4.51 -14.84
C ARG A 68 3.85 4.26 -15.56
N TRP A 69 3.67 3.05 -16.11
CA TRP A 69 2.43 2.66 -16.75
C TRP A 69 1.26 2.76 -15.76
N PHE A 70 1.34 2.15 -14.57
CA PHE A 70 0.29 2.21 -13.56
C PHE A 70 0.03 3.64 -13.10
N SER A 71 1.09 4.43 -12.91
CA SER A 71 1.00 5.83 -12.51
C SER A 71 0.15 6.65 -13.47
N ASN A 72 0.42 6.51 -14.77
CA ASN A 72 -0.22 7.31 -15.82
C ASN A 72 -1.61 6.81 -16.20
N HIS A 73 -1.88 5.51 -16.12
CA HIS A 73 -3.13 4.94 -16.61
C HIS A 73 -4.18 4.70 -15.52
N VAL A 74 -3.77 4.52 -14.26
CA VAL A 74 -4.67 4.19 -13.15
C VAL A 74 -4.53 5.20 -12.01
N PHE A 75 -3.32 5.36 -11.47
CA PHE A 75 -3.10 6.14 -10.24
C PHE A 75 -3.47 7.62 -10.37
N LEU A 76 -2.86 8.33 -11.32
CA LEU A 76 -3.11 9.76 -11.52
C LEU A 76 -4.54 10.02 -12.05
N PRO A 77 -5.07 9.27 -13.02
CA PRO A 77 -6.45 9.50 -13.46
C PRO A 77 -7.49 9.23 -12.36
N TYR A 78 -7.25 8.27 -11.45
CA TYR A 78 -8.12 8.08 -10.29
C TYR A 78 -8.04 9.26 -9.32
N LEU A 79 -6.83 9.63 -8.88
CA LEU A 79 -6.64 10.61 -7.80
C LEU A 79 -6.83 12.07 -8.22
N LYS A 80 -6.61 12.42 -9.49
CA LYS A 80 -6.67 13.80 -9.98
C LYS A 80 -7.86 14.09 -10.88
N GLU A 81 -8.23 13.12 -11.71
CA GLU A 81 -9.27 13.31 -12.73
C GLU A 81 -10.61 12.72 -12.29
N GLY A 82 -10.65 11.98 -11.18
CA GLY A 82 -11.87 11.33 -10.68
C GLY A 82 -12.39 10.24 -11.60
N LYS A 83 -11.51 9.64 -12.42
CA LYS A 83 -11.89 8.56 -13.34
C LYS A 83 -12.31 7.33 -12.54
N THR A 84 -13.44 6.71 -12.91
CA THR A 84 -13.99 5.55 -12.19
C THR A 84 -13.95 4.25 -12.99
N SER A 85 -13.38 4.25 -14.20
CA SER A 85 -13.25 3.06 -15.04
C SER A 85 -11.93 3.05 -15.80
N PHE A 86 -11.26 1.90 -15.80
CA PHE A 86 -9.92 1.73 -16.35
C PHE A 86 -9.86 0.44 -17.14
N TYR A 87 -9.61 0.55 -18.44
CA TYR A 87 -9.11 -0.59 -19.22
C TYR A 87 -7.62 -0.73 -18.95
N TYR A 88 -7.17 -1.95 -18.72
CA TYR A 88 -5.77 -2.26 -18.45
C TYR A 88 -5.28 -3.45 -19.26
N ASP A 89 -3.97 -3.59 -19.34
CA ASP A 89 -3.24 -4.67 -20.01
C ASP A 89 -2.36 -5.43 -19.00
N GLU A 90 -1.49 -6.32 -19.48
CA GLU A 90 -0.59 -7.14 -18.67
C GLU A 90 0.37 -6.34 -17.76
N ASN A 91 0.61 -5.05 -18.05
CA ASN A 91 1.46 -4.21 -17.20
C ASN A 91 0.87 -4.06 -15.80
N PHE A 92 -0.45 -4.15 -15.64
CA PHE A 92 -1.08 -4.05 -14.32
C PHE A 92 -0.79 -5.29 -13.48
N GLY A 93 -1.00 -6.50 -14.00
CA GLY A 93 -0.65 -7.73 -13.31
C GLY A 93 0.84 -7.76 -12.92
N TYR A 94 1.72 -7.38 -13.84
CA TYR A 94 3.16 -7.28 -13.59
C TYR A 94 3.48 -6.26 -12.47
N PHE A 95 2.92 -5.05 -12.54
CA PHE A 95 3.09 -4.03 -11.51
C PHE A 95 2.67 -4.55 -10.13
N THR A 96 1.48 -5.14 -10.04
CA THR A 96 0.90 -5.67 -8.80
C THR A 96 1.81 -6.71 -8.16
N VAL A 97 2.25 -7.72 -8.93
CA VAL A 97 3.17 -8.74 -8.42
C VAL A 97 4.52 -8.12 -8.03
N SER A 98 5.05 -7.15 -8.79
CA SER A 98 6.34 -6.53 -8.48
C SER A 98 6.35 -5.79 -7.14
N VAL A 99 5.24 -5.13 -6.77
CA VAL A 99 5.13 -4.43 -5.49
C VAL A 99 4.94 -5.44 -4.36
N LEU A 100 4.02 -6.39 -4.51
CA LEU A 100 3.77 -7.42 -3.49
C LEU A 100 5.01 -8.29 -3.24
N TRP A 101 5.75 -8.65 -4.27
CA TRP A 101 6.99 -9.42 -4.16
C TRP A 101 8.08 -8.67 -3.39
N ARG A 102 8.24 -7.36 -3.63
CA ARG A 102 9.17 -6.52 -2.84
C ARG A 102 8.75 -6.44 -1.38
N VAL A 103 7.45 -6.29 -1.09
CA VAL A 103 6.93 -6.33 0.29
C VAL A 103 7.24 -7.68 0.94
N LEU A 104 7.04 -8.78 0.23
CA LEU A 104 7.32 -10.11 0.74
C LEU A 104 8.81 -10.30 1.08
N LEU A 105 9.71 -9.79 0.25
CA LEU A 105 11.15 -9.82 0.51
C LEU A 105 11.53 -8.99 1.73
N ASP A 106 11.06 -7.74 1.81
CA ASP A 106 11.30 -6.83 2.94
C ASP A 106 10.83 -7.47 4.26
N GLN A 107 9.59 -7.96 4.30
CA GLN A 107 8.99 -8.52 5.50
C GLN A 107 9.62 -9.85 5.94
N THR A 108 10.10 -10.68 5.00
CA THR A 108 10.73 -11.96 5.36
C THR A 108 12.23 -11.85 5.69
N ASN A 109 12.90 -10.79 5.25
CA ASN A 109 14.31 -10.55 5.54
C ASN A 109 14.54 -9.70 6.80
N HIS A 110 13.49 -9.07 7.34
CA HIS A 110 13.62 -8.15 8.48
C HIS A 110 13.99 -8.91 9.78
N HIS A 111 15.16 -8.60 10.35
CA HIS A 111 15.76 -9.33 11.48
C HIS A 111 14.91 -9.40 12.77
N SER A 112 13.92 -8.52 12.91
CA SER A 112 13.01 -8.50 14.06
C SER A 112 11.85 -9.49 13.93
N VAL A 113 11.64 -10.08 12.75
CA VAL A 113 10.58 -11.06 12.52
C VAL A 113 11.05 -12.41 13.05
N LYS A 114 10.34 -12.94 14.05
CA LYS A 114 10.60 -14.29 14.56
C LYS A 114 10.22 -15.30 13.48
N ALA A 115 11.06 -16.32 13.31
CA ALA A 115 10.72 -17.44 12.45
C ALA A 115 9.39 -18.06 12.89
N GLU A 116 8.47 -18.23 11.95
CA GLU A 116 7.16 -18.84 12.14
C GLU A 116 7.01 -19.95 11.08
N PRO A 117 7.18 -21.23 11.45
CA PRO A 117 7.17 -22.34 10.48
C PRO A 117 5.90 -22.42 9.64
N ARG A 118 4.75 -21.93 10.16
CA ARG A 118 3.49 -21.88 9.39
C ARG A 118 3.56 -20.94 8.17
N LEU A 119 4.58 -20.09 8.08
CA LEU A 119 4.86 -19.18 6.98
C LEU A 119 6.00 -19.65 6.05
N ASP A 120 6.58 -20.84 6.25
CA ASP A 120 7.71 -21.32 5.43
C ASP A 120 7.37 -21.42 3.93
N PHE A 121 6.09 -21.67 3.60
CA PHE A 121 5.57 -21.71 2.22
C PHE A 121 5.73 -20.37 1.47
N LEU A 122 5.95 -19.25 2.18
CA LEU A 122 6.20 -17.96 1.55
C LEU A 122 7.48 -17.96 0.69
N ASN A 123 8.40 -18.91 0.90
CA ASN A 123 9.52 -19.10 0.00
C ASN A 123 9.07 -19.56 -1.39
N ASP A 124 8.05 -20.43 -1.48
CA ASP A 124 7.48 -20.86 -2.76
C ASP A 124 6.79 -19.69 -3.46
N VAL A 125 6.10 -18.82 -2.71
CA VAL A 125 5.50 -17.58 -3.22
C VAL A 125 6.56 -16.67 -3.82
N LYS A 126 7.67 -16.45 -3.09
CA LYS A 126 8.79 -15.62 -3.56
C LYS A 126 9.37 -16.15 -4.87
N GLU A 127 9.60 -17.46 -4.96
CA GLU A 127 10.19 -18.05 -6.16
C GLU A 127 9.23 -18.04 -7.35
N GLU A 128 7.95 -18.35 -7.15
CA GLU A 128 6.98 -18.38 -8.25
C GLU A 128 6.71 -16.98 -8.81
N TRP A 129 6.56 -15.96 -7.95
CA TRP A 129 6.48 -14.57 -8.39
C TRP A 129 7.78 -14.07 -9.01
N LYS A 130 8.96 -14.48 -8.53
CA LYS A 130 10.24 -14.18 -9.19
C LYS A 130 10.27 -14.72 -10.62
N LEU A 131 9.84 -15.97 -10.81
CA LEU A 131 9.75 -16.60 -12.14
C LEU A 131 8.77 -15.87 -13.06
N PHE A 132 7.63 -15.39 -12.55
CA PHE A 132 6.72 -14.54 -13.31
C PHE A 132 7.38 -13.21 -13.71
N LEU A 133 7.98 -12.50 -12.76
CA LEU A 133 8.57 -11.18 -13.00
C LEU A 133 9.80 -11.23 -13.93
N ARG A 134 10.58 -12.31 -13.85
CA ARG A 134 11.81 -12.51 -14.64
C ARG A 134 11.53 -13.12 -16.01
N ASP A 135 10.75 -14.20 -16.04
CA ASP A 135 10.62 -15.09 -17.20
C ASP A 135 9.20 -15.07 -17.81
N SER A 136 8.28 -14.25 -17.27
CA SER A 136 6.85 -14.23 -17.65
C SER A 136 6.15 -15.58 -17.48
N LYS A 137 6.64 -16.45 -16.59
CA LYS A 137 5.99 -17.72 -16.23
C LYS A 137 4.78 -17.44 -15.35
N PHE A 138 3.59 -17.82 -15.80
CA PHE A 138 2.36 -17.55 -15.05
C PHE A 138 2.38 -18.22 -13.66
N PRO A 139 2.04 -17.50 -12.56
CA PRO A 139 2.10 -18.03 -11.20
C PRO A 139 0.83 -18.80 -10.84
N TYR A 140 0.71 -20.04 -11.33
CA TYR A 140 -0.47 -20.89 -11.15
C TYR A 140 -0.93 -21.08 -9.71
N ASN A 141 -0.02 -21.16 -8.73
CA ASN A 141 -0.38 -21.41 -7.33
C ASN A 141 -0.71 -20.10 -6.57
N PHE A 142 -0.17 -18.98 -7.02
CA PHE A 142 -0.25 -17.68 -6.32
C PHE A 142 -0.70 -16.56 -7.27
N ASN A 143 -1.85 -16.75 -7.91
CA ASN A 143 -2.44 -15.85 -8.91
C ASN A 143 -3.60 -15.01 -8.40
N ASP A 144 -3.96 -15.09 -7.11
CA ASP A 144 -5.07 -14.30 -6.59
C ASP A 144 -4.65 -12.84 -6.40
N LEU A 145 -4.85 -11.98 -7.39
CA LEU A 145 -4.52 -10.55 -7.30
C LEU A 145 -5.78 -9.71 -7.08
N ASN A 146 -5.76 -8.90 -6.03
CA ASN A 146 -6.88 -8.08 -5.62
C ASN A 146 -6.47 -6.60 -5.50
N ILE A 147 -7.38 -5.70 -5.85
CA ILE A 147 -7.27 -4.26 -5.62
C ILE A 147 -8.59 -3.67 -5.18
N PHE A 148 -8.54 -2.81 -4.16
CA PHE A 148 -9.64 -1.98 -3.72
C PHE A 148 -9.24 -0.50 -3.80
N LEU A 149 -9.96 0.25 -4.63
CA LEU A 149 -9.84 1.69 -4.81
C LEU A 149 -10.75 2.38 -3.79
N THR A 150 -10.13 2.95 -2.76
CA THR A 150 -10.84 3.63 -1.69
C THR A 150 -11.13 5.08 -2.07
N ASP A 151 -12.08 5.72 -1.40
CA ASP A 151 -12.28 7.16 -1.51
C ASP A 151 -12.56 7.76 -0.14
N ARG A 152 -12.96 9.03 -0.13
CA ARG A 152 -13.46 9.73 1.05
C ARG A 152 -14.57 8.95 1.71
N VAL A 153 -14.47 8.84 3.03
CA VAL A 153 -15.42 8.11 3.83
C VAL A 153 -16.54 9.06 4.21
N SER A 154 -17.65 9.00 3.49
CA SER A 154 -18.83 9.82 3.78
C SER A 154 -19.53 9.42 5.07
N SER A 155 -19.41 8.14 5.45
CA SER A 155 -20.01 7.55 6.65
C SER A 155 -19.41 6.17 6.90
N HIS A 156 -19.36 5.73 8.16
CA HIS A 156 -19.02 4.37 8.55
C HIS A 156 -19.75 3.95 9.83
N ASN A 157 -19.81 2.66 10.09
CA ASN A 157 -20.36 2.06 11.31
C ASN A 157 -19.27 1.53 12.26
N THR A 158 -18.01 1.84 11.99
CA THR A 158 -16.88 1.46 12.86
C THR A 158 -16.74 2.41 14.04
N ASN A 159 -16.08 1.97 15.11
CA ASN A 159 -15.68 2.81 16.24
C ASN A 159 -14.36 3.58 15.99
N GLY A 160 -13.79 3.47 14.77
CA GLY A 160 -12.53 4.11 14.43
C GLY A 160 -12.67 5.63 14.31
N ILE A 161 -11.63 6.36 14.72
CA ILE A 161 -11.57 7.82 14.65
C ILE A 161 -10.91 8.26 13.34
N ASN A 162 -9.81 7.61 12.94
CA ASN A 162 -9.01 7.99 11.78
C ASN A 162 -9.34 7.14 10.53
N VAL A 163 -10.63 6.90 10.29
CA VAL A 163 -11.08 6.00 9.21
C VAL A 163 -10.75 6.59 7.83
N ASP A 164 -11.15 7.83 7.55
CA ASP A 164 -10.83 8.49 6.27
C ASP A 164 -9.32 8.68 6.13
N LEU A 165 -8.61 9.06 7.20
CA LEU A 165 -7.15 9.14 7.17
C LEU A 165 -6.52 7.80 6.74
N TYR A 166 -6.92 6.67 7.35
CA TYR A 166 -6.42 5.37 6.94
C TYR A 166 -6.80 5.10 5.49
N MET A 167 -8.09 5.18 5.14
CA MET A 167 -8.59 4.82 3.81
C MET A 167 -7.95 5.64 2.69
N SER A 168 -7.71 6.93 2.89
CA SER A 168 -7.32 7.86 1.82
C SER A 168 -5.85 8.26 1.79
N ARG A 169 -5.13 8.18 2.92
CA ARG A 169 -3.78 8.75 3.06
C ARG A 169 -2.71 7.74 3.41
N THR A 170 -2.99 6.81 4.33
CA THR A 170 -1.95 5.97 4.92
C THR A 170 -1.25 5.08 3.87
N ILE A 171 0.07 4.95 4.04
CA ILE A 171 0.91 3.95 3.40
C ILE A 171 1.17 2.84 4.41
N ASP A 172 0.93 1.60 4.01
CA ASP A 172 1.02 0.40 4.86
C ASP A 172 1.47 -0.76 3.98
N ALA A 173 2.29 -1.67 4.47
CA ALA A 173 2.71 -2.86 3.76
C ALA A 173 3.10 -3.94 4.75
N THR A 174 2.56 -5.14 4.57
CA THR A 174 2.75 -6.23 5.53
C THR A 174 2.31 -7.57 4.97
N ILE A 175 2.62 -8.64 5.71
CA ILE A 175 1.98 -9.94 5.55
C ILE A 175 0.80 -9.97 6.52
N ILE A 176 -0.40 -10.21 5.99
CA ILE A 176 -1.64 -10.37 6.77
C ILE A 176 -1.87 -11.86 6.99
N HIS A 177 -2.25 -12.24 8.21
CA HIS A 177 -2.71 -13.60 8.51
C HIS A 177 -3.77 -13.57 9.60
N ASN A 178 -4.60 -14.62 9.67
CA ASN A 178 -5.44 -14.86 10.84
C ASN A 178 -4.64 -15.61 11.92
N GLU A 179 -5.20 -15.74 13.12
CA GLU A 179 -4.49 -16.28 14.29
C GLU A 179 -3.96 -17.71 14.08
N ASP A 180 -4.69 -18.52 13.32
CA ASP A 180 -4.32 -19.91 13.01
C ASP A 180 -3.51 -20.07 11.71
N TYR A 181 -3.28 -18.98 10.97
CA TYR A 181 -2.57 -18.96 9.68
C TYR A 181 -3.23 -19.82 8.60
N SER A 182 -4.54 -20.06 8.69
CA SER A 182 -5.31 -20.72 7.63
C SER A 182 -5.52 -19.81 6.41
N THR A 183 -5.52 -18.49 6.63
CA THR A 183 -5.52 -17.49 5.56
C THR A 183 -4.31 -16.56 5.72
N VAL A 184 -3.54 -16.40 4.65
CA VAL A 184 -2.37 -15.51 4.60
C VAL A 184 -2.41 -14.71 3.30
N ALA A 185 -2.15 -13.42 3.38
CA ALA A 185 -2.07 -12.53 2.24
C ALA A 185 -0.84 -11.62 2.32
N VAL A 186 -0.31 -11.24 1.17
CA VAL A 186 0.69 -10.15 1.09
C VAL A 186 -0.06 -8.88 0.72
N TYR A 187 0.17 -7.81 1.47
CA TYR A 187 -0.61 -6.58 1.35
C TYR A 187 0.28 -5.35 1.21
N VAL A 188 -0.17 -4.44 0.35
CA VAL A 188 0.37 -3.10 0.23
C VAL A 188 -0.76 -2.11 0.06
N LYS A 189 -0.63 -0.99 0.74
CA LYS A 189 -1.51 0.15 0.65
C LYS A 189 -0.68 1.40 0.43
N PHE A 190 -1.15 2.24 -0.46
CA PHE A 190 -0.68 3.61 -0.54
C PHE A 190 -1.83 4.51 -0.98
N LEU A 191 -2.08 5.56 -0.19
CA LEU A 191 -3.16 6.52 -0.46
C LEU A 191 -4.48 5.76 -0.68
N ARG A 192 -5.13 5.95 -1.83
CA ARG A 192 -6.43 5.35 -2.12
C ARG A 192 -6.38 3.97 -2.80
N PHE A 193 -5.24 3.30 -2.71
CA PHE A 193 -5.02 2.00 -3.34
C PHE A 193 -4.67 0.99 -2.26
N MET A 194 -5.49 -0.04 -2.14
CA MET A 194 -5.23 -1.24 -1.34
C MET A 194 -5.06 -2.40 -2.30
N ILE A 195 -3.90 -3.07 -2.27
CA ILE A 195 -3.56 -4.17 -3.15
C ILE A 195 -3.14 -5.35 -2.28
N TRP A 196 -3.65 -6.54 -2.57
CA TRP A 196 -3.22 -7.74 -1.88
C TRP A 196 -3.31 -8.97 -2.76
N SER A 197 -2.60 -10.01 -2.33
CA SER A 197 -2.76 -11.35 -2.87
C SER A 197 -2.94 -12.35 -1.75
N VAL A 198 -4.02 -13.15 -1.81
CA VAL A 198 -4.19 -14.30 -0.91
C VAL A 198 -3.26 -15.41 -1.39
N VAL A 199 -2.25 -15.72 -0.58
CA VAL A 199 -1.20 -16.70 -0.90
C VAL A 199 -1.41 -18.02 -0.15
N LYS A 200 -2.34 -18.06 0.80
CA LYS A 200 -2.85 -19.26 1.47
C LYS A 200 -4.27 -19.01 1.93
N GLY A 201 -5.13 -20.01 1.84
CA GLY A 201 -6.56 -19.91 2.17
C GLY A 201 -7.41 -19.74 0.91
N ASN A 202 -8.67 -19.36 1.10
CA ASN A 202 -9.60 -19.19 -0.01
C ASN A 202 -9.45 -17.78 -0.62
N PRO A 203 -9.25 -17.67 -1.95
CA PRO A 203 -9.34 -16.40 -2.65
C PRO A 203 -10.67 -15.70 -2.39
N ASN A 204 -10.66 -14.36 -2.39
CA ASN A 204 -11.89 -13.58 -2.30
C ASN A 204 -12.81 -13.86 -3.51
N ASP A 205 -14.13 -13.89 -3.34
CA ASP A 205 -15.10 -14.20 -4.41
C ASP A 205 -15.66 -12.95 -5.12
N CYS A 206 -15.27 -11.74 -4.68
CA CYS A 206 -15.70 -10.49 -5.28
C CYS A 206 -14.92 -10.24 -6.58
N GLU A 207 -15.60 -10.37 -7.72
CA GLU A 207 -15.00 -10.15 -9.04
C GLU A 207 -14.56 -8.69 -9.26
N ASP A 208 -15.25 -7.72 -8.65
CA ASP A 208 -15.00 -6.28 -8.85
C ASP A 208 -13.59 -5.85 -8.39
N ILE A 209 -12.95 -6.62 -7.51
CA ILE A 209 -11.61 -6.36 -6.98
C ILE A 209 -10.51 -7.13 -7.70
N LYS A 210 -10.84 -8.08 -8.58
CA LYS A 210 -9.84 -8.96 -9.21
C LYS A 210 -9.03 -8.24 -10.28
N ILE A 211 -7.71 -8.44 -10.22
CA ILE A 211 -6.79 -8.04 -11.28
C ILE A 211 -6.42 -9.28 -12.10
N LYS A 212 -6.54 -9.17 -13.41
CA LYS A 212 -6.07 -10.18 -14.36
C LYS A 212 -4.59 -9.94 -14.69
N PHE A 213 -3.87 -11.02 -14.95
CA PHE A 213 -2.49 -10.97 -15.48
C PHE A 213 -2.44 -10.53 -16.95
N THR A 214 -3.57 -10.56 -17.63
CA THR A 214 -3.78 -10.08 -19.00
C THR A 214 -4.62 -8.80 -18.97
N SER A 215 -5.28 -8.45 -20.07
CA SER A 215 -6.16 -7.30 -20.10
C SER A 215 -7.44 -7.48 -19.27
N GLY A 216 -7.93 -6.39 -18.71
CA GLY A 216 -9.20 -6.37 -17.98
C GLY A 216 -9.77 -4.98 -17.84
N ASN A 217 -10.83 -4.88 -17.03
CA ASN A 217 -11.46 -3.61 -16.68
C ASN A 217 -11.58 -3.51 -15.17
N LEU A 218 -11.12 -2.40 -14.62
CA LEU A 218 -11.33 -2.02 -13.22
C LEU A 218 -12.37 -0.91 -13.17
N LYS A 219 -13.34 -1.00 -12.26
CA LYS A 219 -14.41 0.00 -12.11
C LYS A 219 -14.66 0.31 -10.63
N THR A 220 -15.07 1.54 -10.36
CA THR A 220 -15.59 1.97 -9.05
C THR A 220 -17.06 2.43 -9.17
N PRO A 221 -17.86 2.30 -8.10
CA PRO A 221 -17.52 1.72 -6.80
C PRO A 221 -17.30 0.20 -6.89
N GLN A 222 -16.43 -0.33 -6.02
CA GLN A 222 -16.20 -1.77 -5.87
C GLN A 222 -16.94 -2.26 -4.64
N ASN A 223 -17.46 -3.48 -4.69
CA ASN A 223 -17.99 -4.16 -3.53
C ASN A 223 -16.93 -5.11 -2.98
N LEU A 224 -16.73 -5.08 -1.66
CA LEU A 224 -15.81 -5.98 -0.97
C LEU A 224 -16.54 -6.63 0.20
N ARG A 225 -16.73 -7.94 0.11
CA ARG A 225 -17.27 -8.77 1.19
C ARG A 225 -16.17 -9.75 1.57
N ASP A 226 -15.48 -9.42 2.66
CA ASP A 226 -14.32 -10.17 3.13
C ASP A 226 -14.14 -9.94 4.63
N ASP A 227 -14.55 -10.90 5.44
CA ASP A 227 -14.44 -10.76 6.90
C ASP A 227 -12.98 -10.80 7.35
N PHE A 228 -12.13 -11.56 6.66
CA PHE A 228 -10.69 -11.64 6.94
C PHE A 228 -10.03 -10.28 6.70
N PHE A 229 -10.24 -9.70 5.52
CA PHE A 229 -9.67 -8.40 5.17
C PHE A 229 -10.33 -7.27 5.97
N GLY A 230 -11.65 -7.32 6.18
CA GLY A 230 -12.39 -6.35 6.98
C GLY A 230 -11.91 -6.30 8.44
N GLY A 231 -11.70 -7.45 9.07
CA GLY A 231 -11.13 -7.55 10.41
C GLY A 231 -9.73 -6.95 10.48
N PHE A 232 -8.89 -7.21 9.48
CA PHE A 232 -7.56 -6.59 9.36
C PHE A 232 -7.63 -5.06 9.27
N LEU A 233 -8.50 -4.50 8.41
CA LEU A 233 -8.65 -3.04 8.27
C LEU A 233 -9.08 -2.38 9.58
N LEU A 234 -10.04 -2.98 10.30
CA LEU A 234 -10.50 -2.48 11.60
C LEU A 234 -9.37 -2.46 12.62
N ASN A 235 -8.56 -3.52 12.68
CA ASN A 235 -7.41 -3.59 13.56
C ASN A 235 -6.37 -2.51 13.23
N ARG A 236 -6.05 -2.30 11.95
CA ARG A 236 -5.12 -1.24 11.51
C ARG A 236 -5.59 0.16 11.89
N ILE A 237 -6.88 0.44 11.76
CA ILE A 237 -7.46 1.73 12.17
C ILE A 237 -7.31 1.91 13.68
N GLN A 238 -7.61 0.89 14.48
CA GLN A 238 -7.43 0.93 15.94
C GLN A 238 -5.98 1.14 16.35
N GLU A 239 -5.01 0.51 15.66
CA GLU A 239 -3.59 0.75 15.92
C GLU A 239 -3.22 2.22 15.70
N ILE A 240 -3.74 2.85 14.63
CA ILE A 240 -3.52 4.27 14.34
C ILE A 240 -4.17 5.16 15.40
N ASP A 241 -5.41 4.86 15.78
CA ASP A 241 -6.15 5.61 16.80
C ASP A 241 -5.46 5.58 18.16
N ASN A 242 -4.80 4.46 18.49
CA ASN A 242 -4.08 4.25 19.74
C ASN A 242 -2.62 4.69 19.71
N LYS A 243 -2.10 5.22 18.59
CA LYS A 243 -0.71 5.71 18.54
C LYS A 243 -0.51 6.85 19.55
N PRO A 244 0.58 6.83 20.32
CA PRO A 244 0.89 7.92 21.24
C PRO A 244 1.00 9.23 20.47
N LYS A 245 0.35 10.27 20.98
CA LYS A 245 0.42 11.60 20.39
C LYS A 245 1.87 12.09 20.41
N ALA A 246 2.25 12.85 19.38
CA ALA A 246 3.53 13.55 19.34
C ALA A 246 3.78 14.33 20.65
N ASN A 247 5.03 14.55 21.05
CA ASN A 247 5.30 15.35 22.25
C ASN A 247 4.71 16.78 22.15
N LYS A 248 4.50 17.45 23.29
CA LYS A 248 3.85 18.78 23.35
C LYS A 248 4.54 19.83 22.46
N ILE A 249 5.86 19.80 22.33
CA ILE A 249 6.63 20.73 21.50
C ILE A 249 6.31 20.52 20.02
N GLN A 250 6.21 19.26 19.61
CA GLN A 250 5.90 18.88 18.24
C GLN A 250 4.44 19.15 17.90
N GLN A 251 3.52 18.88 18.83
CA GLN A 251 2.12 19.32 18.72
C GLN A 251 2.03 20.85 18.55
N GLN A 252 2.78 21.62 19.35
CA GLN A 252 2.78 23.08 19.25
C GLN A 252 3.38 23.57 17.92
N LYS A 253 4.42 22.92 17.40
CA LYS A 253 4.96 23.22 16.06
C LYS A 253 3.94 22.93 14.96
N ILE A 254 3.30 21.77 15.01
CA ILE A 254 2.23 21.39 14.08
C ILE A 254 1.11 22.43 14.13
N MET A 255 0.65 22.79 15.33
CA MET A 255 -0.43 23.75 15.53
C MET A 255 -0.05 25.14 15.02
N ASN A 256 1.13 25.65 15.38
CA ASN A 256 1.62 26.95 14.94
C ASN A 256 1.83 27.02 13.43
N GLU A 257 2.21 25.92 12.80
CA GLU A 257 2.38 25.86 11.34
C GLU A 257 1.05 25.75 10.59
N VAL A 258 0.08 24.97 11.10
CA VAL A 258 -1.30 24.93 10.57
C VAL A 258 -1.96 26.31 10.66
N ILE A 259 -1.78 27.01 11.79
CA ILE A 259 -2.29 28.38 11.98
C ILE A 259 -1.63 29.37 11.00
N LYS A 260 -0.34 29.21 10.68
CA LYS A 260 0.38 30.10 9.74
C LYS A 260 -0.04 29.95 8.27
N GLY A 261 -0.74 28.89 7.89
CA GLY A 261 -1.19 28.62 6.51
C GLY A 261 -2.63 28.12 6.43
N GLU A 262 -3.48 28.58 7.36
CA GLU A 262 -4.78 27.97 7.70
C GLU A 262 -5.72 27.79 6.50
N GLN A 263 -5.79 28.75 5.57
CA GLN A 263 -6.70 28.64 4.43
C GLN A 263 -6.26 27.58 3.40
N ASP A 264 -4.96 27.39 3.18
CA ASP A 264 -4.45 26.49 2.14
C ASP A 264 -4.41 25.02 2.61
N PHE A 265 -4.14 24.77 3.90
CA PHE A 265 -4.03 23.41 4.42
C PHE A 265 -5.36 22.64 4.34
N TRP A 266 -6.47 23.26 4.75
CA TRP A 266 -7.78 22.60 4.75
C TRP A 266 -8.29 22.27 3.34
N LEU A 267 -7.74 22.91 2.31
CA LEU A 267 -8.02 22.61 0.90
C LEU A 267 -7.22 21.40 0.38
N THR A 268 -6.13 21.03 1.06
CA THR A 268 -5.33 19.85 0.71
C THR A 268 -6.09 18.55 0.95
N ASP A 269 -5.63 17.47 0.32
CA ASP A 269 -6.17 16.12 0.50
C ASP A 269 -5.98 15.65 1.95
N ALA A 270 -4.88 16.03 2.57
CA ALA A 270 -4.64 15.84 4.00
C ALA A 270 -5.69 16.52 4.90
N GLY A 271 -5.90 17.83 4.73
CA GLY A 271 -6.85 18.59 5.54
C GLY A 271 -8.28 18.09 5.38
N LYS A 272 -8.66 17.70 4.14
CA LYS A 272 -9.96 17.12 3.85
C LYS A 272 -10.20 15.79 4.57
N ALA A 273 -9.19 14.93 4.69
CA ALA A 273 -9.28 13.68 5.45
C ALA A 273 -9.60 13.95 6.93
N MET A 274 -8.86 14.87 7.55
CA MET A 274 -9.05 15.25 8.96
C MET A 274 -10.43 15.86 9.23
N VAL A 275 -10.92 16.70 8.31
CA VAL A 275 -12.26 17.29 8.42
C VAL A 275 -13.35 16.22 8.29
N SER A 276 -13.14 15.21 7.43
CA SER A 276 -14.05 14.09 7.26
C SER A 276 -14.16 13.25 8.53
N ASP A 277 -13.01 12.85 9.10
CA ASP A 277 -12.93 12.09 10.35
C ASP A 277 -13.59 12.85 11.51
N TYR A 278 -13.34 14.16 11.63
CA TYR A 278 -13.98 15.00 12.65
C TYR A 278 -15.50 15.09 12.52
N LYS A 279 -16.03 15.09 11.28
CA LYS A 279 -17.48 15.09 11.05
C LYS A 279 -18.10 13.74 11.40
N ASN A 280 -17.47 12.65 10.99
CA ASN A 280 -17.93 11.30 11.28
C ASN A 280 -17.89 11.00 12.79
N SER A 281 -16.86 11.45 13.51
CA SER A 281 -16.78 11.26 14.96
C SER A 281 -17.90 11.96 15.74
N LYS A 282 -18.46 13.06 15.20
CA LYS A 282 -19.59 13.77 15.81
C LYS A 282 -20.95 13.17 15.49
N ALA A 283 -21.07 12.48 14.35
CA ALA A 283 -22.32 11.83 13.95
C ALA A 283 -22.58 10.52 14.73
N SER A 284 -21.54 9.95 15.34
CA SER A 284 -21.59 8.75 16.17
C SER A 284 -21.91 9.00 17.65
N HIS A 285 -22.17 10.26 18.03
CA HIS A 285 -22.58 10.70 19.37
C HIS A 285 -23.98 11.31 19.33
#